data_AF-A0A5U7JDY4-F1
#
_entry.id   AF-A0A5U7JDY4-F1
#
_cell.length_a   1.000
_cell.length_b   1.000
_cell.length_c   1.000
_cell.angle_alpha   90.00
_cell.angle_beta   90.00
_cell.angle_gamma   90.00
#
_symmetry.space_group_name_H-M   'P 1'
#
loop_
_entity.id
_entity.type
_entity.pdbx_description
1 polymer ?
#
loop_
_entity_poly.entity_id
_entity_poly.type
_entity_poly.pdbx_seq_one_letter_code
_entity_poly.pdbx_strand_id
1 'polypeptide(L)'
;MRNIQILFLLLAVVCCRSIAAGPMLKATFSSTTMYYGIGPNSDKSIVAEVTIATPEGVYYGSWNLSGHRKGETLTADSWSGPEPAPKVVLKDFDNTVSRSACKNLPSNWRGCGSFTLEITVQSDDYGCPWLASSHIVATAFITNETYSPPDTRSSVCPKVPVDTFDISWDANVSKQKTTLMLDATGGTVNRTLHTYLMEGGKLCDGSKFDNRGAYCRFVSSGITLNVLGCDQSSVTTSAVDHPITDVELHDINVAVNTSNIGSGQFTSTCSFQYIIDEL
;
A
#
# COMPACT_ATOMS: atom_id res chain seq x y z
N MET A 1 30.99 -23.38 -35.26
CA MET A 1 30.85 -22.04 -34.63
C MET A 1 29.52 -21.35 -34.95
N ARG A 2 28.97 -21.44 -36.18
CA ARG A 2 27.68 -20.84 -36.55
C ARG A 2 26.45 -21.40 -35.81
N ASN A 3 26.47 -22.68 -35.43
CA ASN A 3 25.33 -23.32 -34.74
C ASN A 3 25.23 -22.98 -33.24
N ILE A 4 26.33 -22.55 -32.61
CA ILE A 4 26.33 -22.14 -31.18
C ILE A 4 25.78 -20.72 -31.02
N GLN A 5 26.01 -19.84 -32.01
CA GLN A 5 25.42 -18.49 -32.03
C GLN A 5 23.90 -18.51 -32.19
N ILE A 6 23.35 -19.45 -32.96
CA ILE A 6 21.90 -19.60 -33.15
C ILE A 6 21.24 -20.11 -31.86
N LEU A 7 21.89 -21.01 -31.12
CA LEU A 7 21.38 -21.50 -29.83
C LEU A 7 21.36 -20.40 -28.75
N PHE A 8 22.39 -19.52 -28.73
CA PHE A 8 22.42 -18.37 -27.82
C PHE A 8 21.37 -17.30 -28.16
N LEU A 9 21.08 -17.07 -29.45
CA LEU A 9 20.01 -16.17 -29.88
C LEU A 9 18.61 -16.71 -29.54
N LEU A 10 18.40 -18.03 -29.59
CA LEU A 10 17.14 -18.65 -29.19
C LEU A 10 16.93 -18.65 -27.67
N LEU A 11 17.99 -18.82 -26.86
CA LEU A 11 17.89 -18.69 -25.40
C LEU A 11 17.60 -17.24 -24.96
N ALA A 12 18.19 -16.24 -25.64
CA ALA A 12 17.90 -14.82 -25.35
C ALA A 12 16.44 -14.44 -25.66
N VAL A 13 15.83 -15.05 -26.68
CA VAL A 13 14.40 -14.84 -27.01
C VAL A 13 13.45 -15.54 -26.02
N VAL A 14 13.90 -16.60 -25.34
CA VAL A 14 13.09 -17.30 -24.32
C VAL A 14 13.19 -16.61 -22.95
N CYS A 15 14.33 -15.99 -22.60
CA CYS A 15 14.47 -15.21 -21.36
C CYS A 15 13.86 -13.80 -21.43
N CYS A 16 13.59 -13.26 -22.62
CA CYS A 16 12.90 -11.98 -22.81
C CYS A 16 11.44 -12.12 -23.25
N ARG A 17 10.76 -13.20 -22.87
CA ARG A 17 9.30 -13.16 -22.78
C ARG A 17 8.92 -12.30 -21.58
N SER A 18 9.08 -10.98 -21.73
CA SER A 18 8.24 -10.04 -21.01
C SER A 18 6.82 -10.56 -21.18
N ILE A 19 6.17 -10.82 -20.06
CA ILE A 19 4.76 -11.17 -20.02
C ILE A 19 4.03 -9.92 -20.50
N ALA A 20 3.95 -9.74 -21.81
CA ALA A 20 3.05 -8.78 -22.42
C ALA A 20 1.66 -9.35 -22.16
N ALA A 21 1.08 -8.95 -21.03
CA ALA A 21 -0.30 -9.22 -20.72
C ALA A 21 -1.13 -8.70 -21.90
N GLY A 22 -1.88 -9.59 -22.55
CA GLY A 22 -2.84 -9.17 -23.57
C GLY A 22 -3.89 -8.23 -22.95
N PRO A 23 -4.63 -7.48 -23.79
CA PRO A 23 -5.73 -6.64 -23.31
C PRO A 23 -6.68 -7.48 -22.46
N MET A 24 -6.90 -7.05 -21.22
CA MET A 24 -7.77 -7.76 -20.28
C MET A 24 -9.21 -7.35 -20.55
N LEU A 25 -9.92 -8.18 -21.33
CA LEU A 25 -11.36 -8.03 -21.52
C LEU A 25 -12.06 -8.24 -20.17
N LYS A 26 -12.25 -7.15 -19.43
CA LYS A 26 -12.89 -7.01 -18.12
C LYS A 26 -12.15 -7.70 -16.96
N ALA A 27 -11.73 -6.91 -15.96
CA ALA A 27 -11.10 -7.40 -14.74
C ALA A 27 -12.12 -7.54 -13.61
N THR A 28 -12.23 -8.74 -13.05
CA THR A 28 -12.96 -8.99 -11.80
C THR A 28 -11.96 -9.36 -10.72
N PHE A 29 -11.84 -8.51 -9.70
CA PHE A 29 -11.11 -8.80 -8.48
C PHE A 29 -12.00 -9.71 -7.64
N SER A 30 -11.62 -10.99 -7.56
CA SER A 30 -12.46 -12.05 -7.01
C SER A 30 -12.46 -12.01 -5.48
N SER A 31 -13.63 -11.71 -4.91
CA SER A 31 -14.04 -11.92 -3.51
C SER A 31 -12.96 -11.63 -2.45
N THR A 32 -12.67 -10.35 -2.25
CA THR A 32 -11.74 -9.92 -1.21
C THR A 32 -12.51 -9.72 0.10
N THR A 33 -12.15 -10.49 1.13
CA THR A 33 -12.67 -10.29 2.48
C THR A 33 -11.97 -9.10 3.12
N MET A 34 -12.73 -8.06 3.42
CA MET A 34 -12.27 -6.87 4.15
C MET A 34 -12.87 -6.88 5.55
N TYR A 35 -12.09 -6.47 6.53
CA TYR A 35 -12.53 -6.37 7.91
C TYR A 35 -13.05 -4.97 8.23
N TYR A 36 -13.86 -4.85 9.28
CA TYR A 36 -14.31 -3.56 9.80
C TYR A 36 -14.57 -3.66 11.31
N GLY A 37 -14.44 -2.53 11.99
CA GLY A 37 -14.72 -2.43 13.42
C GLY A 37 -16.21 -2.36 13.69
N ILE A 38 -16.70 -3.07 14.70
CA ILE A 38 -18.08 -2.94 15.20
C ILE A 38 -18.07 -1.91 16.33
N GLY A 39 -18.69 -0.77 16.11
CA GLY A 39 -18.68 0.37 17.01
C GLY A 39 -19.26 0.09 18.40
N PRO A 40 -18.93 0.92 19.42
CA PRO A 40 -19.35 0.75 20.80
C PRO A 40 -20.88 0.70 21.01
N ASN A 41 -21.66 1.28 20.10
CA ASN A 41 -23.12 1.40 20.24
C ASN A 41 -23.88 1.11 18.93
N SER A 42 -23.25 0.39 17.98
CA SER A 42 -23.56 0.34 16.53
C SER A 42 -22.81 1.37 15.70
N ASP A 43 -22.81 1.12 14.40
CA ASP A 43 -22.17 1.94 13.37
C ASP A 43 -23.26 2.70 12.61
N LYS A 44 -23.10 4.03 12.46
CA LYS A 44 -24.01 4.83 11.64
C LYS A 44 -23.71 4.71 10.15
N SER A 45 -22.48 4.37 9.80
CA SER A 45 -22.04 4.18 8.42
C SER A 45 -20.94 3.14 8.35
N ILE A 46 -21.00 2.30 7.32
CA ILE A 46 -19.93 1.37 6.96
C ILE A 46 -19.73 1.55 5.46
N VAL A 47 -18.55 2.04 5.06
CA VAL A 47 -18.26 2.41 3.67
C VAL A 47 -17.06 1.62 3.18
N ALA A 48 -17.20 0.96 2.04
CA ALA A 48 -16.06 0.41 1.31
C ALA A 48 -15.42 1.51 0.47
N GLU A 49 -14.16 1.83 0.74
CA GLU A 49 -13.33 2.70 -0.08
C GLU A 49 -12.49 1.82 -1.00
N VAL A 50 -12.58 2.06 -2.31
CA VAL A 50 -11.89 1.28 -3.33
C VAL A 50 -11.00 2.20 -4.16
N THR A 51 -9.74 1.83 -4.28
CA THR A 51 -8.76 2.46 -5.16
C THR A 51 -8.43 1.51 -6.30
N ILE A 52 -8.58 2.00 -7.54
CA ILE A 52 -8.16 1.29 -8.76
C ILE A 52 -6.99 2.05 -9.37
N ALA A 53 -5.81 1.42 -9.39
CA ALA A 53 -4.63 1.96 -10.05
C ALA A 53 -4.38 1.24 -11.39
N THR A 54 -4.28 2.04 -12.45
CA THR A 54 -3.95 1.62 -13.82
C THR A 54 -2.70 2.36 -14.31
N PRO A 55 -2.13 2.00 -15.48
CA PRO A 55 -1.12 2.79 -16.18
C PRO A 55 -1.49 4.27 -16.33
N GLU A 56 -2.75 4.57 -16.67
CA GLU A 56 -3.18 5.92 -17.00
C GLU A 56 -3.60 6.77 -15.81
N GLY A 57 -3.96 6.14 -14.67
CA GLY A 57 -4.50 6.89 -13.54
C GLY A 57 -4.64 6.07 -12.26
N VAL A 58 -4.93 6.79 -11.17
CA VAL A 58 -5.40 6.19 -9.92
C VAL A 58 -6.77 6.81 -9.61
N TYR A 59 -7.76 5.95 -9.43
CA TYR A 59 -9.16 6.33 -9.29
C TYR A 59 -9.71 5.80 -7.97
N TYR A 60 -10.62 6.56 -7.39
CA TYR A 60 -11.18 6.31 -6.06
C TYR A 60 -12.70 6.23 -6.16
N GLY A 61 -13.31 5.35 -5.38
CA GLY A 61 -14.75 5.30 -5.22
C GLY A 61 -15.17 4.79 -3.86
N SER A 62 -16.40 5.10 -3.50
CA SER A 62 -16.99 4.73 -2.22
C SER A 62 -18.35 4.06 -2.41
N TRP A 63 -18.60 3.03 -1.60
CA TRP A 63 -19.87 2.28 -1.58
C TRP A 63 -20.33 2.03 -0.15
N ASN A 64 -21.53 2.50 0.18
CA ASN A 64 -22.20 2.18 1.43
C ASN A 64 -22.51 0.68 1.53
N LEU A 65 -22.18 0.07 2.66
CA LEU A 65 -22.44 -1.34 2.98
C LEU A 65 -23.62 -1.53 3.95
N SER A 66 -24.07 -0.45 4.59
CA SER A 66 -25.12 -0.50 5.61
C SER A 66 -26.49 -0.87 5.02
N GLY A 67 -27.10 -1.93 5.55
CA GLY A 67 -28.48 -2.30 5.21
C GLY A 67 -28.66 -3.10 3.91
N HIS A 68 -27.57 -3.37 3.18
CA HIS A 68 -27.60 -4.17 1.95
C HIS A 68 -27.63 -5.67 2.24
N ARG A 69 -28.17 -6.44 1.28
CA ARG A 69 -28.30 -7.92 1.38
C ARG A 69 -27.23 -8.63 0.57
N LYS A 70 -26.92 -9.87 0.95
CA LYS A 70 -26.05 -10.76 0.17
C LYS A 70 -26.61 -10.93 -1.25
N GLY A 71 -25.74 -10.81 -2.26
CA GLY A 71 -26.07 -10.84 -3.68
C GLY A 71 -26.45 -9.49 -4.30
N GLU A 72 -26.62 -8.44 -3.50
CA GLU A 72 -27.01 -7.11 -3.98
C GLU A 72 -25.84 -6.42 -4.71
N THR A 73 -26.14 -5.78 -5.83
CA THR A 73 -25.20 -4.87 -6.51
C THR A 73 -25.35 -3.49 -5.88
N LEU A 74 -24.24 -2.97 -5.35
CA LEU A 74 -24.20 -1.69 -4.67
C LEU A 74 -24.11 -0.54 -5.68
N THR A 75 -24.76 0.57 -5.36
CA THR A 75 -24.62 1.83 -6.09
C THR A 75 -23.40 2.57 -5.56
N ALA A 76 -22.58 3.12 -6.44
CA ALA A 76 -21.46 3.96 -6.01
C ALA A 76 -22.00 5.26 -5.40
N ASP A 77 -21.54 5.61 -4.20
CA ASP A 77 -21.78 6.93 -3.61
C ASP A 77 -20.89 7.98 -4.28
N SER A 78 -19.67 7.58 -4.65
CA SER A 78 -18.74 8.39 -5.43
C SER A 78 -17.85 7.53 -6.33
N TRP A 79 -17.41 8.10 -7.44
CA TRP A 79 -16.41 7.53 -8.34
C TRP A 79 -15.65 8.65 -9.04
N SER A 80 -14.32 8.60 -9.00
CA SER A 80 -13.45 9.62 -9.59
C SER A 80 -12.87 9.22 -10.95
N GLY A 81 -13.15 8.00 -11.41
CA GLY A 81 -12.57 7.46 -12.64
C GLY A 81 -13.50 7.57 -13.86
N PRO A 82 -13.10 6.96 -14.98
CA PRO A 82 -13.92 6.89 -16.19
C PRO A 82 -15.23 6.15 -15.92
N GLU A 83 -16.31 6.61 -16.54
CA GLU A 83 -17.59 5.91 -16.49
C GLU A 83 -17.59 4.65 -17.39
N PRO A 84 -18.33 3.58 -17.00
CA PRO A 84 -19.12 3.49 -15.78
C PRO A 84 -18.26 3.14 -14.56
N ALA A 85 -18.69 3.58 -13.38
CA ALA A 85 -18.11 3.14 -12.11
C ALA A 85 -18.02 1.59 -11.99
N PRO A 86 -17.06 1.06 -11.21
CA PRO A 86 -16.95 -0.36 -10.97
C PRO A 86 -18.25 -0.96 -10.43
N LYS A 87 -18.60 -2.15 -10.92
CA LYS A 87 -19.70 -2.93 -10.37
C LYS A 87 -19.22 -3.61 -9.09
N VAL A 88 -19.80 -3.23 -7.95
CA VAL A 88 -19.52 -3.83 -6.65
C VAL A 88 -20.71 -4.67 -6.20
N VAL A 89 -20.46 -5.94 -5.84
CA VAL A 89 -21.48 -6.86 -5.35
C VAL A 89 -21.12 -7.34 -3.96
N LEU A 90 -22.05 -7.18 -3.01
CA LEU A 90 -21.92 -7.75 -1.67
C LEU A 90 -22.13 -9.26 -1.73
N LYS A 91 -21.07 -10.05 -1.57
CA LYS A 91 -21.15 -11.52 -1.62
C LYS A 91 -21.49 -12.11 -0.27
N ASP A 92 -20.81 -11.65 0.77
CA ASP A 92 -20.97 -12.19 2.11
C ASP A 92 -20.64 -11.17 3.20
N PHE A 93 -21.05 -11.45 4.43
CA PHE A 93 -20.64 -10.72 5.63
C PHE A 93 -20.71 -11.61 6.87
N ASP A 94 -19.83 -11.35 7.84
CA ASP A 94 -19.76 -12.04 9.13
C ASP A 94 -19.39 -11.05 10.24
N ASN A 95 -20.21 -10.96 11.29
CA ASN A 95 -20.02 -10.07 12.44
C ASN A 95 -19.48 -10.80 13.67
N THR A 96 -19.05 -12.05 13.51
CA THR A 96 -18.53 -12.92 14.58
C THR A 96 -17.04 -13.19 14.46
N VAL A 97 -16.35 -12.41 13.63
CA VAL A 97 -14.91 -12.51 13.38
C VAL A 97 -14.12 -12.22 14.65
N SER A 98 -13.02 -12.95 14.86
CA SER A 98 -12.09 -12.66 15.95
C SER A 98 -11.65 -11.20 15.93
N ARG A 99 -11.64 -10.56 17.11
CA ARG A 99 -11.19 -9.18 17.29
C ARG A 99 -9.80 -8.93 16.69
N SER A 100 -8.92 -9.94 16.74
CA SER A 100 -7.54 -9.85 16.23
C SER A 100 -7.43 -9.67 14.71
N ALA A 101 -8.49 -9.98 13.94
CA ALA A 101 -8.51 -9.75 12.50
C ALA A 101 -8.56 -8.25 12.15
N CYS A 102 -9.19 -7.44 13.01
CA CYS A 102 -9.19 -5.99 12.92
C CYS A 102 -7.92 -5.43 13.57
N LYS A 103 -6.85 -5.27 12.77
CA LYS A 103 -5.57 -4.72 13.23
C LYS A 103 -5.77 -3.36 13.90
N ASN A 104 -5.13 -3.15 15.05
CA ASN A 104 -5.19 -1.91 15.84
C ASN A 104 -6.60 -1.45 16.25
N LEU A 105 -7.57 -2.37 16.36
CA LEU A 105 -8.94 -2.02 16.78
C LEU A 105 -8.95 -1.43 18.22
N PRO A 106 -9.45 -0.18 18.41
CA PRO A 106 -9.42 0.48 19.72
C PRO A 106 -10.24 -0.27 20.76
N SER A 107 -9.76 -0.33 22.00
CA SER A 107 -10.30 -1.18 23.08
C SER A 107 -11.79 -0.93 23.40
N ASN A 108 -12.29 0.27 23.14
CA ASN A 108 -13.70 0.64 23.33
C ASN A 108 -14.66 0.10 22.26
N TRP A 109 -14.15 -0.38 21.11
CA TRP A 109 -14.98 -0.98 20.06
C TRP A 109 -15.42 -2.40 20.45
N ARG A 110 -16.62 -2.83 20.05
CA ARG A 110 -17.20 -4.11 20.53
C ARG A 110 -16.55 -5.34 19.93
N GLY A 111 -16.17 -5.26 18.66
CA GLY A 111 -15.72 -6.44 17.93
C GLY A 111 -15.26 -6.13 16.52
N CYS A 112 -15.03 -7.20 15.77
CA CYS A 112 -14.62 -7.16 14.38
C CYS A 112 -15.68 -7.87 13.55
N GLY A 113 -15.98 -7.32 12.38
CA GLY A 113 -16.76 -7.98 11.35
C GLY A 113 -16.00 -8.01 10.04
N SER A 114 -16.60 -8.63 9.04
CA SER A 114 -16.07 -8.68 7.69
C SER A 114 -17.17 -8.56 6.64
N PHE A 115 -16.80 -8.01 5.49
CA PHE A 115 -17.57 -8.06 4.26
C PHE A 115 -16.72 -8.68 3.17
N THR A 116 -17.34 -9.49 2.31
CA THR A 116 -16.71 -10.01 1.10
C THR A 116 -17.38 -9.35 -0.09
N LEU A 117 -16.61 -8.57 -0.84
CA LEU A 117 -17.08 -7.85 -2.03
C LEU A 117 -16.47 -8.45 -3.29
N GLU A 118 -17.25 -8.50 -4.36
CA GLU A 118 -16.74 -8.73 -5.71
C GLU A 118 -16.75 -7.39 -6.44
N ILE A 119 -15.56 -6.96 -6.88
CA ILE A 119 -15.37 -5.68 -7.55
C ILE A 119 -15.03 -5.99 -9.00
N THR A 120 -15.86 -5.51 -9.91
CA THR A 120 -15.69 -5.70 -11.34
C THR A 120 -15.54 -4.35 -12.01
N VAL A 121 -14.35 -4.10 -12.51
CA VAL A 121 -14.06 -2.90 -13.31
C VAL A 121 -14.34 -3.25 -14.77
N GLN A 122 -14.87 -2.30 -15.54
CA GLN A 122 -15.12 -2.55 -16.96
C GLN A 122 -13.82 -2.83 -17.71
N SER A 123 -13.96 -3.47 -18.87
CA SER A 123 -12.86 -3.77 -19.77
C SER A 123 -12.04 -2.51 -20.06
N ASP A 124 -10.74 -2.61 -19.82
CA ASP A 124 -9.78 -1.68 -20.39
C ASP A 124 -8.66 -2.47 -21.08
N ASP A 125 -8.01 -1.82 -22.04
CA ASP A 125 -6.93 -2.43 -22.81
C ASP A 125 -5.55 -2.20 -22.15
N TYR A 126 -5.51 -1.82 -20.86
CA TYR A 126 -4.25 -1.39 -20.22
C TYR A 126 -3.28 -2.55 -19.91
N GLY A 127 -3.77 -3.81 -19.90
CA GLY A 127 -2.95 -4.97 -19.51
C GLY A 127 -2.47 -4.88 -18.06
N CYS A 128 -1.46 -5.66 -17.66
CA CYS A 128 -0.86 -5.54 -16.32
C CYS A 128 0.11 -4.37 -16.25
N PRO A 129 0.08 -3.58 -15.16
CA PRO A 129 -0.21 -3.99 -13.78
C PRO A 129 -1.41 -3.25 -13.15
N TRP A 130 -2.52 -3.97 -12.97
CA TRP A 130 -3.67 -3.45 -12.24
C TRP A 130 -3.58 -3.78 -10.76
N LEU A 131 -3.90 -2.80 -9.95
CA LEU A 131 -4.07 -2.95 -8.52
C LEU A 131 -5.46 -2.46 -8.13
N ALA A 132 -6.22 -3.32 -7.46
CA ALA A 132 -7.32 -2.88 -6.62
C ALA A 132 -6.85 -2.92 -5.17
N SER A 133 -6.95 -1.79 -4.49
CA SER A 133 -6.82 -1.72 -3.03
C SER A 133 -8.15 -1.31 -2.45
N SER A 134 -8.52 -1.89 -1.32
CA SER A 134 -9.78 -1.56 -0.68
C SER A 134 -9.72 -1.75 0.83
N HIS A 135 -10.40 -0.87 1.56
CA HIS A 135 -10.61 -0.97 3.00
C HIS A 135 -12.03 -0.54 3.35
N ILE A 136 -12.43 -0.81 4.60
CA ILE A 136 -13.74 -0.41 5.10
C ILE A 136 -13.58 0.61 6.21
N VAL A 137 -14.23 1.76 6.05
CA VAL A 137 -14.35 2.79 7.09
C VAL A 137 -15.68 2.59 7.82
N ALA A 138 -15.59 2.23 9.10
CA ALA A 138 -16.73 2.19 10.01
C ALA A 138 -16.78 3.46 10.85
N THR A 139 -17.96 4.06 11.00
CA THR A 139 -18.15 5.22 11.88
C THR A 139 -19.14 4.89 12.99
N ALA A 140 -18.70 5.02 14.24
CA ALA A 140 -19.51 4.78 15.42
C ALA A 140 -20.69 5.75 15.50
N PHE A 141 -21.87 5.23 15.87
CA PHE A 141 -23.13 5.99 15.83
C PHE A 141 -23.14 7.22 16.76
N ILE A 142 -22.69 7.07 18.01
CA ILE A 142 -22.81 8.12 19.04
C ILE A 142 -21.59 9.05 19.04
N THR A 143 -20.38 8.50 18.99
CA THR A 143 -19.13 9.27 19.16
C THR A 143 -18.61 9.88 17.88
N ASN A 144 -19.09 9.43 16.71
CA ASN A 144 -18.52 9.74 15.40
C ASN A 144 -17.05 9.33 15.23
N GLU A 145 -16.52 8.49 16.13
CA GLU A 145 -15.19 7.90 15.97
C GLU A 145 -15.19 7.00 14.74
N THR A 146 -14.12 7.08 13.94
CA THR A 146 -13.91 6.22 12.79
C THR A 146 -12.86 5.16 13.07
N TYR A 147 -13.02 4.01 12.44
CA TYR A 147 -12.00 2.97 12.38
C TYR A 147 -11.91 2.45 10.96
N SER A 148 -10.68 2.29 10.48
CA SER A 148 -10.36 1.66 9.21
C SER A 148 -9.18 0.71 9.42
N PRO A 149 -9.26 -0.56 9.01
CA PRO A 149 -8.10 -1.45 9.00
C PRO A 149 -7.17 -1.11 7.81
N PRO A 150 -5.97 -1.72 7.77
CA PRO A 150 -5.11 -1.61 6.59
C PRO A 150 -5.79 -2.10 5.31
N ASP A 151 -5.34 -1.53 4.21
CA ASP A 151 -5.75 -1.88 2.85
C ASP A 151 -5.64 -3.37 2.56
N THR A 152 -6.67 -3.92 1.90
CA THR A 152 -6.61 -5.23 1.29
C THR A 152 -6.36 -5.08 -0.20
N ARG A 153 -5.29 -5.71 -0.67
CA ARG A 153 -4.85 -5.63 -2.07
C ARG A 153 -5.35 -6.82 -2.86
N SER A 154 -5.66 -6.60 -4.12
CA SER A 154 -6.07 -7.64 -5.06
C SER A 154 -5.60 -7.28 -6.47
N SER A 155 -5.19 -8.29 -7.22
CA SER A 155 -4.77 -8.13 -8.60
C SER A 155 -5.31 -9.26 -9.46
N VAL A 156 -5.60 -8.91 -10.71
CA VAL A 156 -5.84 -9.88 -11.79
C VAL A 156 -4.54 -10.23 -12.52
N CYS A 157 -3.43 -9.58 -12.16
CA CYS A 157 -2.15 -9.75 -12.82
C CYS A 157 -1.38 -10.98 -12.34
N PRO A 158 -0.50 -11.53 -13.20
CA PRO A 158 0.48 -12.52 -12.77
C PRO A 158 1.35 -11.96 -11.64
N LYS A 159 1.86 -12.88 -10.82
CA LYS A 159 2.78 -12.52 -9.75
C LYS A 159 3.98 -11.75 -10.27
N VAL A 160 4.32 -10.70 -9.54
CA VAL A 160 5.51 -9.89 -9.79
C VAL A 160 6.60 -10.33 -8.83
N PRO A 161 7.74 -10.88 -9.32
CA PRO A 161 8.89 -11.15 -8.48
C PRO A 161 9.43 -9.85 -7.88
N VAL A 162 9.64 -9.83 -6.56
CA VAL A 162 10.11 -8.63 -5.84
C VAL A 162 11.57 -8.72 -5.39
N ASP A 163 12.28 -9.78 -5.77
CA ASP A 163 13.68 -10.05 -5.41
C ASP A 163 14.68 -9.03 -6.00
N THR A 164 14.29 -8.36 -7.07
CA THR A 164 15.08 -7.29 -7.70
C THR A 164 14.86 -5.92 -7.07
N PHE A 165 13.94 -5.81 -6.12
CA PHE A 165 13.55 -4.56 -5.48
C PHE A 165 14.24 -4.34 -4.15
N ASP A 166 14.47 -3.08 -3.83
CA ASP A 166 15.05 -2.66 -2.57
C ASP A 166 14.55 -1.26 -2.17
N ILE A 167 14.73 -0.92 -0.91
CA ILE A 167 14.39 0.39 -0.35
C ILE A 167 15.68 1.19 -0.17
N SER A 168 15.68 2.41 -0.70
CA SER A 168 16.83 3.30 -0.64
C SER A 168 16.54 4.56 0.15
N TRP A 169 17.56 5.07 0.84
CA TRP A 169 17.59 6.41 1.44
C TRP A 169 17.98 7.51 0.44
N ASP A 170 18.20 7.17 -0.83
CA ASP A 170 18.57 8.09 -1.90
C ASP A 170 17.87 7.70 -3.21
N ALA A 171 17.29 8.66 -3.91
CA ALA A 171 16.55 8.43 -5.15
C ALA A 171 17.44 8.03 -6.34
N ASN A 172 18.73 8.36 -6.30
CA ASN A 172 19.65 8.20 -7.44
C ASN A 172 20.51 6.93 -7.34
N VAL A 173 20.71 6.41 -6.13
CA VAL A 173 21.60 5.28 -5.86
C VAL A 173 20.97 4.38 -4.80
N SER A 174 21.04 3.07 -4.98
CA SER A 174 20.62 2.11 -3.95
C SER A 174 21.51 2.24 -2.71
N LYS A 175 20.89 2.68 -1.61
CA LYS A 175 21.57 2.97 -0.34
C LYS A 175 20.69 2.50 0.81
N GLN A 176 21.06 1.38 1.44
CA GLN A 176 20.30 0.77 2.56
C GLN A 176 20.63 1.38 3.93
N LYS A 177 21.71 2.18 4.01
CA LYS A 177 22.14 2.85 5.24
C LYS A 177 22.39 4.31 4.99
N THR A 178 21.92 5.17 5.89
CA THR A 178 22.19 6.60 5.86
C THR A 178 22.69 7.09 7.23
N THR A 179 23.40 8.21 7.22
CA THR A 179 23.95 8.83 8.42
C THR A 179 23.45 10.26 8.48
N LEU A 180 22.81 10.60 9.59
CA LEU A 180 22.32 11.94 9.87
C LEU A 180 23.28 12.63 10.83
N MET A 181 23.84 13.77 10.41
CA MET A 181 24.64 14.63 11.28
C MET A 181 23.75 15.75 11.84
N LEU A 182 23.81 15.95 13.15
CA LEU A 182 23.00 16.90 13.88
C LEU A 182 23.86 17.68 14.86
N ASP A 183 23.62 18.99 14.95
CA ASP A 183 24.22 19.83 15.97
C ASP A 183 23.34 19.83 17.23
N ALA A 184 23.96 19.70 18.39
CA ALA A 184 23.26 19.80 19.67
C ALA A 184 22.85 21.26 19.92
N THR A 185 21.54 21.49 20.01
CA THR A 185 20.98 22.85 20.22
C THR A 185 20.52 23.09 21.65
N GLY A 186 20.61 22.07 22.53
CA GLY A 186 20.07 22.11 23.89
C GLY A 186 18.57 21.86 23.98
N GLY A 187 17.92 21.52 22.85
CA GLY A 187 16.50 21.15 22.76
C GLY A 187 16.27 19.94 21.86
N THR A 188 15.03 19.76 21.40
CA THR A 188 14.71 18.72 20.42
C THR A 188 15.05 19.18 19.01
N VAL A 189 15.85 18.40 18.29
CA VAL A 189 16.15 18.60 16.87
C VAL A 189 15.35 17.59 16.05
N ASN A 190 14.60 18.09 15.08
CA ASN A 190 13.82 17.27 14.17
C ASN A 190 14.45 17.23 12.77
N ARG A 191 14.41 16.07 12.12
CA ARG A 191 14.78 15.86 10.72
C ARG A 191 13.82 14.87 10.09
N THR A 192 13.60 15.03 8.80
CA THR A 192 12.84 14.10 7.99
C THR A 192 13.76 13.54 6.92
N LEU A 193 13.72 12.23 6.74
CA LEU A 193 14.42 11.49 5.70
C LEU A 193 13.40 10.81 4.83
N HIS A 194 13.63 10.77 3.52
CA HIS A 194 12.74 10.13 2.58
C HIS A 194 13.29 8.77 2.17
N THR A 195 12.40 7.85 1.83
CA THR A 195 12.76 6.55 1.25
C THR A 195 12.17 6.37 -0.14
N TYR A 196 12.84 5.55 -0.96
CA TYR A 196 12.55 5.39 -2.37
C TYR A 196 12.53 3.91 -2.74
N LEU A 197 11.62 3.52 -3.64
CA LEU A 197 11.62 2.19 -4.23
C LEU A 197 12.67 2.12 -5.33
N MET A 198 13.54 1.12 -5.28
CA MET A 198 14.54 0.85 -6.31
C MET A 198 14.29 -0.52 -6.91
N GLU A 199 14.59 -0.68 -8.21
CA GLU A 199 14.68 -1.97 -8.86
C GLU A 199 15.99 -2.05 -9.65
N GLY A 200 16.82 -3.07 -9.38
CA GLY A 200 18.10 -3.24 -10.07
C GLY A 200 19.02 -2.02 -9.99
N GLY A 201 18.93 -1.26 -8.88
CA GLY A 201 19.73 -0.05 -8.65
C GLY A 201 19.20 1.23 -9.33
N LYS A 202 18.03 1.19 -9.97
CA LYS A 202 17.37 2.37 -10.57
C LYS A 202 16.10 2.71 -9.81
N LEU A 203 15.76 4.01 -9.79
CA LEU A 203 14.51 4.49 -9.20
C LEU A 203 13.30 3.84 -9.87
N CYS A 204 12.41 3.28 -9.05
CA CYS A 204 11.09 2.86 -9.47
C CYS A 204 10.09 3.97 -9.11
N ASP A 205 9.90 4.90 -10.05
CA ASP A 205 9.09 6.10 -9.84
C ASP A 205 7.58 5.82 -10.04
N GLY A 206 6.84 5.72 -8.93
CA GLY A 206 5.38 5.52 -8.92
C GLY A 206 4.58 6.73 -9.41
N SER A 207 5.19 7.92 -9.50
CA SER A 207 4.50 9.14 -9.96
C SER A 207 4.29 9.24 -11.45
N LYS A 208 4.94 8.36 -12.24
CA LYS A 208 4.78 8.35 -13.70
C LYS A 208 3.51 7.59 -14.09
N PHE A 209 2.59 8.26 -14.78
CA PHE A 209 1.40 7.64 -15.36
C PHE A 209 1.74 6.98 -16.71
N ASP A 210 2.59 5.96 -16.63
CA ASP A 210 2.95 5.07 -17.73
C ASP A 210 3.03 3.62 -17.22
N ASN A 211 3.34 2.67 -18.11
CA ASN A 211 3.42 1.24 -17.75
C ASN A 211 4.47 0.96 -16.66
N ARG A 212 5.58 1.69 -16.67
CA ARG A 212 6.67 1.50 -15.71
C ARG A 212 6.26 2.03 -14.34
N GLY A 213 5.70 3.23 -14.28
CA GLY A 213 5.22 3.81 -13.03
C GLY A 213 4.07 3.01 -12.44
N ALA A 214 3.14 2.49 -13.24
CA ALA A 214 2.11 1.58 -12.71
C ALA A 214 2.70 0.32 -12.08
N TYR A 215 3.75 -0.25 -12.66
CA TYR A 215 4.45 -1.38 -12.06
C TYR A 215 5.12 -0.99 -10.73
N CYS A 216 5.71 0.20 -10.66
CA CYS A 216 6.24 0.73 -9.41
C CYS A 216 5.15 0.97 -8.35
N ARG A 217 3.98 1.50 -8.73
CA ARG A 217 2.80 1.63 -7.84
C ARG A 217 2.30 0.28 -7.35
N PHE A 218 2.29 -0.70 -8.24
CA PHE A 218 1.88 -2.06 -7.92
C PHE A 218 2.76 -2.65 -6.82
N VAL A 219 4.09 -2.55 -6.97
CA VAL A 219 5.03 -3.05 -5.96
C VAL A 219 5.01 -2.19 -4.70
N SER A 220 4.97 -0.86 -4.82
CA SER A 220 4.99 0.05 -3.66
C SER A 220 3.80 -0.15 -2.74
N SER A 221 2.61 -0.44 -3.28
CA SER A 221 1.43 -0.74 -2.48
C SER A 221 1.61 -1.97 -1.57
N GLY A 222 2.57 -2.86 -1.87
CA GLY A 222 2.87 -4.05 -1.09
C GLY A 222 3.94 -3.89 -0.03
N ILE A 223 4.37 -2.66 0.22
CA ILE A 223 5.43 -2.39 1.17
C ILE A 223 4.82 -2.19 2.55
N THR A 224 5.29 -2.98 3.52
CA THR A 224 5.01 -2.77 4.94
C THR A 224 6.29 -2.32 5.65
N LEU A 225 6.21 -1.20 6.38
CA LEU A 225 7.30 -0.67 7.20
C LEU A 225 7.06 -0.93 8.69
N ASN A 226 8.00 -1.61 9.33
CA ASN A 226 8.09 -1.74 10.77
C ASN A 226 9.24 -0.88 11.32
N VAL A 227 8.91 0.12 12.13
CA VAL A 227 9.89 0.91 12.89
C VAL A 227 10.33 0.11 14.11
N LEU A 228 11.59 -0.35 14.13
CA LEU A 228 12.12 -1.18 15.22
C LEU A 228 12.65 -0.35 16.39
N GLY A 229 12.79 0.97 16.19
CA GLY A 229 13.29 1.90 17.19
C GLY A 229 14.79 2.15 17.10
N CYS A 230 15.30 2.90 18.07
CA CYS A 230 16.69 3.31 18.17
C CYS A 230 17.33 2.79 19.47
N ASP A 231 18.65 2.61 19.47
CA ASP A 231 19.40 2.16 20.64
C ASP A 231 19.51 3.22 21.77
N GLN A 232 19.33 4.50 21.44
CA GLN A 232 19.29 5.61 22.39
C GLN A 232 17.88 6.12 22.63
N SER A 233 17.47 6.22 23.91
CA SER A 233 16.15 6.72 24.32
C SER A 233 15.93 8.22 24.06
N SER A 234 17.01 8.99 23.87
CA SER A 234 16.94 10.39 23.45
C SER A 234 16.57 10.55 21.98
N VAL A 235 16.55 9.45 21.21
CA VAL A 235 16.19 9.45 19.79
C VAL A 235 14.87 8.70 19.62
N THR A 236 13.92 9.36 18.98
CA THR A 236 12.63 8.78 18.63
C THR A 236 12.44 8.87 17.13
N THR A 237 11.78 7.87 16.56
CA THR A 237 11.48 7.81 15.14
C THR A 237 10.02 7.48 14.89
N SER A 238 9.47 8.05 13.84
CA SER A 238 8.17 7.70 13.29
C SER A 238 8.24 7.66 11.77
N ALA A 239 7.29 6.97 11.16
CA ALA A 239 7.17 6.89 9.71
C ALA A 239 5.77 7.35 9.28
N VAL A 240 5.69 8.01 8.13
CA VAL A 240 4.44 8.39 7.47
C VAL A 240 4.50 7.91 6.04
N ASP A 241 3.49 7.16 5.61
CA ASP A 241 3.40 6.65 4.24
C ASP A 241 3.02 7.78 3.27
N HIS A 242 3.63 7.76 2.09
CA HIS A 242 3.21 8.61 0.97
C HIS A 242 2.11 7.93 0.14
N PRO A 243 1.28 8.70 -0.57
CA PRO A 243 0.42 8.17 -1.62
C PRO A 243 1.22 7.33 -2.62
N ILE A 244 0.64 6.24 -3.13
CA ILE A 244 1.31 5.40 -4.15
C ILE A 244 1.66 6.16 -5.44
N THR A 245 1.07 7.33 -5.66
CA THR A 245 1.37 8.22 -6.79
C THR A 245 2.57 9.12 -6.57
N ASP A 246 3.24 9.04 -5.42
CA ASP A 246 4.43 9.83 -5.13
C ASP A 246 5.71 9.08 -5.53
N VAL A 247 6.81 9.83 -5.64
CA VAL A 247 8.15 9.27 -5.86
C VAL A 247 8.69 8.66 -4.56
N GLU A 248 8.37 9.30 -3.44
CA GLU A 248 8.78 8.92 -2.10
C GLU A 248 7.82 7.87 -1.54
N LEU A 249 8.34 6.92 -0.78
CA LEU A 249 7.54 5.88 -0.13
C LEU A 249 7.11 6.29 1.27
N HIS A 250 8.06 6.80 2.06
CA HIS A 250 7.86 7.14 3.46
C HIS A 250 8.70 8.33 3.88
N ASP A 251 8.10 9.16 4.73
CA ASP A 251 8.75 10.17 5.55
C ASP A 251 9.17 9.56 6.89
N ILE A 252 10.48 9.40 7.09
CA ILE A 252 11.06 8.95 8.34
C ILE A 252 11.43 10.17 9.17
N ASN A 253 10.59 10.46 10.15
CA ASN A 253 10.77 11.57 11.07
C ASN A 253 11.65 11.12 12.23
N VAL A 254 12.76 11.82 12.43
CA VAL A 254 13.73 11.60 13.51
C VAL A 254 13.70 12.79 14.45
N ALA A 255 13.41 12.56 15.72
CA ALA A 255 13.43 13.55 16.77
C ALA A 255 14.47 13.18 17.83
N VAL A 256 15.45 14.07 18.02
CA VAL A 256 16.57 13.88 18.96
C VAL A 256 16.49 14.93 20.07
N ASN A 257 16.32 14.48 21.31
CA ASN A 257 16.42 15.35 22.48
C ASN A 257 17.89 15.56 22.86
N THR A 258 18.39 16.77 22.62
CA THR A 258 19.79 17.15 22.88
C THR A 258 20.01 17.86 24.21
N SER A 259 18.96 18.07 25.02
CA SER A 259 19.05 18.86 26.26
C SER A 259 20.02 18.29 27.29
N ASN A 260 20.22 16.97 27.31
CA ASN A 260 21.10 16.29 28.26
C ASN A 260 22.40 15.75 27.63
N ILE A 261 22.69 16.08 26.36
CA ILE A 261 23.84 15.53 25.62
C ILE A 261 25.14 16.30 25.95
N GLY A 262 25.05 17.50 26.52
CA GLY A 262 26.21 18.32 26.88
C GLY A 262 27.05 18.71 25.67
N SER A 263 28.38 18.85 25.84
CA SER A 263 29.34 19.13 24.76
C SER A 263 29.92 17.86 24.10
N GLY A 264 29.36 16.69 24.41
CA GLY A 264 29.83 15.40 23.91
C GLY A 264 29.28 15.07 22.52
N GLN A 265 29.97 14.17 21.82
CA GLN A 265 29.40 13.50 20.66
C GLN A 265 28.42 12.42 21.13
N PHE A 266 27.27 12.32 20.48
CA PHE A 266 26.36 11.19 20.65
C PHE A 266 26.27 10.40 19.34
N THR A 267 25.98 9.11 19.43
CA THR A 267 25.70 8.28 18.27
C THR A 267 24.55 7.36 18.63
N SER A 268 23.63 7.18 17.69
CA SER A 268 22.46 6.33 17.83
C SER A 268 22.23 5.58 16.53
N THR A 269 21.85 4.32 16.64
CA THR A 269 21.46 3.46 15.51
C THR A 269 19.97 3.19 15.58
N CYS A 270 19.23 3.66 14.57
CA CYS A 270 17.82 3.35 14.38
C CYS A 270 17.66 2.28 13.30
N SER A 271 16.79 1.29 13.55
CA SER A 271 16.55 0.19 12.62
C SER A 271 15.11 0.20 12.10
N PHE A 272 14.98 -0.10 10.81
CA PHE A 272 13.71 -0.15 10.09
C PHE A 272 13.67 -1.47 9.31
N GLN A 273 12.54 -2.15 9.34
CA GLN A 273 12.32 -3.35 8.56
C GLN A 273 11.26 -3.08 7.51
N TYR A 274 11.63 -3.28 6.25
CA TYR A 274 10.71 -3.28 5.13
C TYR A 274 10.39 -4.71 4.72
N ILE A 275 9.12 -4.99 4.49
CA ILE A 275 8.62 -6.23 3.89
C ILE A 275 7.97 -5.83 2.58
N ILE A 276 8.38 -6.46 1.47
CA ILE A 276 7.79 -6.25 0.15
C ILE A 276 7.03 -7.53 -0.18
N ASP A 277 5.70 -7.46 -0.15
CA ASP A 277 4.85 -8.63 -0.39
C ASP A 277 4.58 -8.82 -1.89
N GLU A 278 4.91 -10.02 -2.38
CA GLU A 278 4.44 -10.49 -3.69
C GLU A 278 2.92 -10.68 -3.65
N LEU A 279 2.25 -10.22 -4.70
CA LEU A 279 0.83 -10.48 -4.93
C LEU A 279 0.66 -11.60 -5.97
#